data_AF-K8NTT8-F1
#
_entry.id   AF-K8NTT8-F1
#
_cell.length_a   1.000
_cell.length_b   1.000
_cell.length_c   1.000
_cell.angle_alpha   90.00
_cell.angle_beta   90.00
_cell.angle_gamma   90.00
#
_symmetry.space_group_name_H-M   'P 1'
#
loop_
_entity.id
_entity.type
_entity.pdbx_description
1 polymer ?
#
loop_
_entity_poly.entity_id
_entity_poly.type
_entity_poly.pdbx_seq_one_letter_code
_entity_poly.pdbx_strand_id
1 'polypeptide(L)'
;MLDGLSAWQLIAGGDAALFAIVKLSLAVSLSAVALAALVGLPLGAWLALTHFPGRDAVVVLVNAFMGLPPVVVGLAVYLLLSRSGPLGDLGVLFTPTAMVIAQAVLIMPIIAALTRQTIDDLWTEYRDELSAMDVGPLGRITTLLWDARFSLLTALLAGFGRAAAEVGAVMIVGGNIDGFTRTMTTAIALETSKGNLPLALGLGMVLVVIVLAINAAAWGARVWSERQAG
;
A
#
# COMPACT_ATOMS: atom_id res chain seq x y z
N MET A 1 25.42 -5.06 30.78
CA MET A 1 24.18 -5.68 31.29
C MET A 1 23.09 -4.63 31.22
N LEU A 2 22.14 -4.82 30.29
CA LEU A 2 20.79 -4.25 30.26
C LEU A 2 20.63 -2.71 30.22
N ASP A 3 20.97 -2.08 29.09
CA ASP A 3 20.32 -0.81 28.65
C ASP A 3 18.89 -1.05 28.13
N GLY A 4 18.15 -1.95 28.79
CA GLY A 4 16.73 -2.24 28.52
C GLY A 4 15.81 -1.08 28.90
N LEU A 5 16.35 -0.03 29.51
CA LEU A 5 15.64 1.21 29.84
C LEU A 5 15.45 2.14 28.62
N SER A 6 16.20 1.95 27.54
CA SER A 6 16.26 2.90 26.41
C SER A 6 15.04 2.89 25.48
N ALA A 7 14.52 1.73 25.07
CA ALA A 7 13.39 1.66 24.13
C ALA A 7 12.09 2.19 24.75
N TRP A 8 11.80 1.81 25.99
CA TRP A 8 10.61 2.27 26.70
C TRP A 8 10.70 3.74 27.10
N GLN A 9 11.87 4.28 27.44
CA GLN A 9 12.04 5.72 27.70
C GLN A 9 12.02 6.57 26.43
N LEU A 10 12.47 6.05 25.28
CA LEU A 10 12.33 6.72 23.98
C LEU A 10 10.87 6.77 23.52
N ILE A 11 10.10 5.71 23.77
CA ILE A 11 8.66 5.64 23.48
C ILE A 11 7.85 6.48 24.48
N ALA A 12 8.16 6.40 25.78
CA ALA A 12 7.46 7.13 26.85
C ALA A 12 7.88 8.60 26.96
N GLY A 13 9.08 8.96 26.48
CA GLY A 13 9.62 10.32 26.49
C GLY A 13 9.15 11.18 25.32
N GLY A 14 8.40 10.62 24.36
CA GLY A 14 7.86 11.37 23.22
C GLY A 14 8.96 11.98 22.35
N ASP A 15 10.01 11.20 22.03
CA ASP A 15 11.10 11.68 21.20
C ASP A 15 10.54 12.18 19.85
N ALA A 16 10.73 13.47 19.59
CA ALA A 16 10.26 14.14 18.38
C ALA A 16 10.77 13.44 17.11
N ALA A 17 11.94 12.81 17.17
CA ALA A 17 12.49 12.03 16.07
C ALA A 17 11.65 10.76 15.80
N LEU A 18 11.25 10.02 16.83
CA LEU A 18 10.43 8.82 16.68
C LEU A 18 9.05 9.17 16.11
N PHE A 19 8.44 10.24 16.62
CA PHE A 19 7.16 10.73 16.09
C PHE A 19 7.27 11.15 14.61
N ALA A 20 8.35 11.82 14.23
CA ALA A 20 8.60 12.19 12.83
C ALA A 20 8.73 10.96 11.93
N ILE A 21 9.45 9.93 12.36
CA ILE A 21 9.60 8.66 11.62
C ILE A 21 8.26 7.95 11.46
N VAL A 22 7.47 7.86 12.53
CA VAL A 22 6.12 7.25 12.48
C VAL A 22 5.21 8.03 11.54
N LYS A 23 5.16 9.36 11.68
CA LYS A 23 4.35 10.24 10.84
C LYS A 23 4.72 10.10 9.36
N LEU A 24 6.02 10.12 9.04
CA LEU A 24 6.50 9.97 7.68
C LEU A 24 6.14 8.59 7.11
N SER A 25 6.32 7.52 7.89
CA SER A 25 6.01 6.15 7.47
C SER A 25 4.54 5.98 7.13
N LEU A 26 3.66 6.53 7.96
CA LEU A 26 2.21 6.52 7.73
C LEU A 26 1.85 7.41 6.54
N ALA A 27 2.40 8.62 6.44
CA ALA A 27 2.12 9.53 5.34
C ALA A 27 2.52 8.92 3.99
N VAL A 28 3.70 8.32 3.89
CA VAL A 28 4.19 7.66 2.67
C VAL A 28 3.32 6.44 2.33
N SER A 29 3.08 5.56 3.30
CA SER A 29 2.32 4.32 3.07
C SER A 29 0.86 4.59 2.71
N LEU A 30 0.17 5.48 3.43
CA LEU A 30 -1.22 5.83 3.14
C LEU A 30 -1.36 6.57 1.81
N SER A 31 -0.42 7.46 1.49
CA SER A 31 -0.42 8.15 0.19
C SER A 31 -0.20 7.15 -0.96
N ALA A 32 0.70 6.19 -0.78
CA ALA A 32 0.95 5.14 -1.77
C ALA A 32 -0.28 4.25 -1.98
N VAL A 33 -0.97 3.85 -0.90
CA VAL A 33 -2.23 3.10 -0.97
C VAL A 33 -3.31 3.92 -1.67
N ALA A 34 -3.45 5.20 -1.34
CA ALA A 34 -4.43 6.08 -1.98
C ALA A 34 -4.18 6.19 -3.49
N LEU A 35 -2.94 6.46 -3.91
CA LEU A 35 -2.58 6.51 -5.34
C LEU A 35 -2.79 5.16 -6.03
N ALA A 36 -2.38 4.06 -5.38
CA ALA A 36 -2.59 2.72 -5.91
C ALA A 36 -4.09 2.37 -6.01
N ALA A 37 -4.93 2.84 -5.09
CA ALA A 37 -6.37 2.63 -5.12
C ALA A 37 -7.04 3.42 -6.24
N LEU A 38 -6.63 4.67 -6.46
CA LEU A 38 -7.15 5.52 -7.54
C LEU A 38 -7.00 4.88 -8.92
N VAL A 39 -5.95 4.07 -9.12
CA VAL A 39 -5.70 3.36 -10.38
C VAL A 39 -6.17 1.90 -10.32
N GLY A 40 -5.87 1.20 -9.22
CA GLY A 40 -6.11 -0.22 -9.06
C GLY A 40 -7.59 -0.59 -8.96
N LEU A 41 -8.40 0.22 -8.27
CA LEU A 41 -9.85 -0.02 -8.16
C LEU A 41 -10.54 0.03 -9.53
N PRO A 42 -10.43 1.13 -10.33
CA PRO A 42 -11.06 1.16 -11.64
C PRO A 42 -10.46 0.14 -12.61
N LEU A 43 -9.15 -0.12 -12.54
CA LEU A 43 -8.51 -1.15 -13.38
C LEU A 43 -9.05 -2.55 -13.09
N GLY A 44 -9.18 -2.92 -11.81
CA GLY A 44 -9.72 -4.20 -11.39
C GLY A 44 -11.18 -4.38 -11.81
N ALA A 45 -12.01 -3.35 -11.59
CA ALA A 45 -13.41 -3.36 -12.00
C ALA A 45 -13.57 -3.44 -13.53
N TRP A 46 -12.77 -2.67 -14.27
CA TRP A 46 -12.76 -2.73 -15.73
C TRP A 46 -12.38 -4.11 -16.24
N LEU A 47 -11.35 -4.74 -15.65
CA LEU A 47 -10.90 -6.07 -16.03
C LEU A 47 -11.93 -7.16 -15.68
N ALA A 48 -12.71 -6.97 -14.61
CA ALA A 48 -13.82 -7.86 -14.27
C ALA A 48 -14.93 -7.81 -15.33
N LEU A 49 -15.36 -6.60 -15.72
CA LEU A 49 -16.57 -6.39 -16.52
C LEU A 49 -16.34 -6.46 -18.04
N THR A 50 -15.13 -6.25 -18.53
CA THR A 50 -14.84 -6.24 -19.96
C THR A 50 -14.37 -7.60 -20.48
N HIS A 51 -14.80 -7.93 -21.71
CA HIS A 51 -14.43 -9.15 -22.41
C HIS A 51 -13.73 -8.77 -23.72
N PHE A 52 -12.43 -9.07 -23.83
CA PHE A 52 -11.63 -8.83 -25.02
C PHE A 52 -10.64 -9.99 -25.24
N PRO A 53 -10.22 -10.26 -26.50
CA PRO A 53 -9.25 -11.32 -26.77
C PRO A 53 -7.93 -11.03 -26.05
N GLY A 54 -7.50 -11.94 -25.17
CA GLY A 54 -6.30 -11.79 -24.34
C GLY A 54 -6.52 -11.30 -22.91
N ARG A 55 -7.78 -11.08 -22.48
CA ARG A 55 -8.13 -10.72 -21.09
C ARG A 55 -7.47 -11.63 -20.06
N ASP A 56 -7.54 -12.94 -20.25
CA ASP A 56 -7.01 -13.90 -19.27
C ASP A 56 -5.49 -13.78 -19.11
N ALA A 57 -4.76 -13.44 -20.19
CA ALA A 57 -3.34 -13.16 -20.10
C ALA A 57 -3.06 -11.89 -19.25
N VAL A 58 -3.88 -10.85 -19.40
CA VAL A 58 -3.79 -9.63 -18.56
C VAL A 58 -4.12 -9.95 -17.10
N VAL A 59 -5.14 -10.77 -16.84
CA VAL A 59 -5.48 -11.21 -15.48
C VAL A 59 -4.31 -11.99 -14.87
N VAL A 60 -3.72 -12.93 -15.60
CA VAL A 60 -2.53 -13.68 -15.14
C VAL A 60 -1.36 -12.74 -14.85
N LEU A 61 -1.11 -11.76 -15.73
CA LEU A 61 -0.05 -10.77 -15.54
C LEU A 61 -0.26 -9.93 -14.27
N VAL A 62 -1.47 -9.43 -14.04
CA VAL A 62 -1.81 -8.64 -12.84
C VAL A 62 -1.63 -9.48 -11.58
N ASN A 63 -2.07 -10.74 -11.58
CA ASN A 63 -1.86 -11.66 -10.46
C ASN A 63 -0.37 -11.98 -10.25
N ALA A 64 0.39 -12.18 -11.33
CA ALA A 64 1.83 -12.40 -11.25
C ALA A 64 2.55 -11.19 -10.63
N PHE A 65 2.08 -9.97 -10.94
CA PHE A 65 2.66 -8.75 -10.38
C PHE A 65 2.38 -8.53 -8.90
N MET A 66 1.43 -9.24 -8.29
CA MET A 66 1.28 -9.25 -6.82
C MET A 66 2.53 -9.78 -6.12
N GLY A 67 3.29 -10.66 -6.79
CA GLY A 67 4.53 -11.26 -6.30
C GLY A 67 5.80 -10.49 -6.69
N LEU A 68 5.69 -9.25 -7.20
CA LEU A 68 6.86 -8.48 -7.66
C LEU A 68 7.91 -8.36 -6.54
N PRO A 69 9.18 -8.75 -6.81
CA PRO A 69 10.27 -8.55 -5.87
C PRO A 69 10.45 -7.04 -5.62
N PRO A 70 10.31 -6.55 -4.37
CA PRO A 70 10.35 -5.12 -4.11
C PRO A 70 11.67 -4.45 -4.49
N VAL A 71 12.78 -5.18 -4.36
CA VAL A 71 14.12 -4.71 -4.75
C VAL A 71 14.17 -4.39 -6.25
N VAL A 72 13.54 -5.22 -7.10
CA VAL A 72 13.51 -5.01 -8.55
C VAL A 72 12.70 -3.78 -8.90
N VAL A 73 11.54 -3.59 -8.27
CA VAL A 73 10.72 -2.39 -8.48
C VAL A 73 11.43 -1.13 -7.98
N GLY A 74 12.07 -1.20 -6.81
CA GLY A 74 12.89 -0.12 -6.28
C GLY A 74 14.02 0.28 -7.24
N LEU A 75 14.73 -0.70 -7.80
CA LEU A 75 15.79 -0.44 -8.78
C LEU A 75 15.24 0.16 -10.09
N ALA A 76 14.12 -0.35 -10.59
CA ALA A 76 13.49 0.19 -11.79
C ALA A 76 13.08 1.66 -11.59
N VAL A 77 12.42 1.98 -10.47
CA VAL A 77 12.03 3.35 -10.12
C VAL A 77 13.27 4.24 -9.91
N TYR A 78 14.31 3.72 -9.24
CA TYR A 78 15.58 4.43 -9.09
C TYR A 78 16.19 4.79 -10.45
N LEU A 79 16.29 3.84 -11.37
CA LEU A 79 16.87 4.07 -12.69
C LEU A 79 16.06 5.09 -13.48
N LEU A 80 14.72 5.04 -13.40
CA LEU A 80 13.83 6.01 -14.05
C LEU A 80 14.04 7.43 -13.53
N LEU A 81 14.14 7.59 -12.20
CA LEU A 81 14.26 8.88 -11.52
C LEU A 81 15.70 9.37 -11.35
N SER A 82 16.70 8.54 -11.66
CA SER A 82 18.10 8.93 -11.64
C SER A 82 18.36 10.06 -12.62
N ARG A 83 19.39 10.88 -12.39
CA ARG A 83 19.75 12.00 -13.29
C ARG A 83 19.99 11.58 -14.74
N SER A 84 20.44 10.35 -14.96
CA SER A 84 20.65 9.75 -16.28
C SER A 84 19.42 9.02 -16.82
N GLY A 85 18.35 8.95 -16.03
CA GLY A 85 17.12 8.26 -16.34
C GLY A 85 16.12 9.13 -17.12
N PRO A 86 15.11 8.51 -17.76
CA PRO A 86 14.09 9.23 -18.54
C PRO A 86 13.30 10.28 -17.76
N LEU A 87 13.17 10.12 -16.44
CA LEU A 87 12.46 11.04 -15.54
C LEU A 87 13.42 11.79 -14.61
N GLY A 88 14.72 11.82 -14.94
CA GLY A 88 15.76 12.43 -14.11
C GLY A 88 15.59 13.93 -13.89
N ASP A 89 15.01 14.63 -14.86
CA ASP A 89 14.77 16.09 -14.81
C ASP A 89 13.78 16.49 -13.70
N LEU A 90 12.97 15.55 -13.19
CA LEU A 90 12.07 15.79 -12.06
C LEU A 90 12.82 16.02 -10.74
N GLY A 91 14.04 15.49 -10.61
CA GLY A 91 14.88 15.69 -9.41
C GLY A 91 14.28 15.13 -8.11
N VAL A 92 13.34 14.19 -8.17
CA VAL A 92 12.60 13.68 -7.00
C VAL A 92 13.25 12.45 -6.34
N LEU A 93 14.37 11.94 -6.84
CA LEU A 93 15.08 10.82 -6.21
C LEU A 93 15.52 11.18 -4.78
N PHE A 94 15.47 10.22 -3.85
CA PHE A 94 15.72 10.42 -2.41
C PHE A 94 14.73 11.37 -1.72
N THR A 95 13.49 11.40 -2.18
CA THR A 95 12.39 12.15 -1.53
C THR A 95 11.24 11.23 -1.11
N PRO A 96 10.39 11.66 -0.17
CA PRO A 96 9.15 10.95 0.17
C PRO A 96 8.25 10.71 -1.05
N THR A 97 8.23 11.63 -2.02
CA THR A 97 7.46 11.48 -3.25
C THR A 97 7.89 10.26 -4.07
N ALA A 98 9.19 10.06 -4.23
CA ALA A 98 9.70 8.90 -4.95
C ALA A 98 9.42 7.59 -4.20
N MET A 99 9.45 7.61 -2.86
CA MET A 99 9.06 6.47 -2.02
C MET A 99 7.58 6.12 -2.21
N VAL A 100 6.70 7.13 -2.25
CA VAL A 100 5.26 6.98 -2.53
C VAL A 100 5.04 6.34 -3.89
N ILE A 101 5.74 6.80 -4.94
CA ILE A 101 5.64 6.23 -6.29
C ILE A 101 6.07 4.75 -6.30
N ALA A 102 7.22 4.43 -5.70
CA ALA A 102 7.72 3.06 -5.66
C ALA A 102 6.76 2.10 -4.94
N GLN A 103 6.21 2.53 -3.80
CA GLN A 103 5.20 1.76 -3.09
C GLN A 103 3.89 1.64 -3.87
N ALA A 104 3.43 2.71 -4.52
CA ALA A 104 2.19 2.69 -5.32
C ALA A 104 2.28 1.66 -6.45
N VAL A 105 3.43 1.57 -7.14
CA VAL A 105 3.68 0.55 -8.17
C VAL A 105 3.61 -0.87 -7.62
N LEU A 106 4.13 -1.10 -6.41
CA LEU A 106 4.05 -2.42 -5.75
C LEU A 106 2.63 -2.78 -5.30
N ILE A 107 1.86 -1.80 -4.84
CA ILE A 107 0.55 -2.01 -4.22
C ILE A 107 -0.55 -2.11 -5.27
N MET A 108 -0.44 -1.36 -6.37
CA MET A 108 -1.44 -1.30 -7.43
C MET A 108 -1.89 -2.68 -7.97
N PRO A 109 -1.01 -3.64 -8.31
CA PRO A 109 -1.46 -4.96 -8.77
C PRO A 109 -2.21 -5.75 -7.71
N ILE A 110 -1.88 -5.57 -6.42
CA ILE A 110 -2.59 -6.22 -5.30
C ILE A 110 -4.02 -5.70 -5.22
N ILE A 111 -4.20 -4.37 -5.23
CA ILE A 111 -5.53 -3.76 -5.18
C ILE A 111 -6.32 -4.13 -6.44
N ALA A 112 -5.72 -4.07 -7.63
CA ALA A 112 -6.39 -4.39 -8.88
C ALA A 112 -6.86 -5.86 -8.94
N ALA A 113 -6.02 -6.81 -8.53
CA ALA A 113 -6.37 -8.23 -8.53
C ALA A 113 -7.53 -8.54 -7.56
N LEU A 114 -7.46 -8.03 -6.33
CA LEU A 114 -8.50 -8.24 -5.33
C LEU A 114 -9.80 -7.56 -5.72
N THR A 115 -9.73 -6.34 -6.26
CA THR A 115 -10.91 -5.62 -6.79
C THR A 115 -11.55 -6.40 -7.93
N ARG A 116 -10.73 -6.92 -8.87
CA ARG A 116 -11.25 -7.74 -9.96
C ARG A 116 -12.05 -8.92 -9.43
N GLN A 117 -11.50 -9.67 -8.46
CA GLN A 117 -12.19 -10.81 -7.86
C GLN A 117 -13.54 -10.40 -7.24
N THR A 118 -13.54 -9.38 -6.38
CA THR A 118 -14.78 -8.90 -5.74
C THR A 118 -15.84 -8.43 -6.74
N ILE A 119 -15.42 -7.73 -7.80
CA ILE A 119 -16.35 -7.21 -8.81
C ILE A 119 -16.85 -8.33 -9.74
N ASP A 120 -16.06 -9.36 -10.01
CA ASP A 120 -16.48 -10.55 -10.78
C ASP A 120 -17.61 -11.31 -10.05
N ASP A 121 -17.48 -11.44 -8.73
CA ASP A 121 -18.49 -12.07 -7.86
C ASP A 121 -19.80 -11.26 -7.89
N LEU A 122 -19.74 -9.94 -7.66
CA LEU A 122 -20.92 -9.07 -7.71
C LEU A 122 -21.52 -8.94 -9.11
N TRP A 123 -20.70 -9.01 -10.16
CA TRP A 123 -21.20 -9.01 -11.52
C TRP A 123 -22.04 -10.25 -11.78
N THR A 124 -21.65 -11.42 -11.25
CA THR A 124 -22.44 -12.64 -11.38
C THR A 124 -23.81 -12.52 -10.73
N GLU A 125 -23.91 -11.77 -9.63
CA GLU A 125 -25.15 -11.53 -8.90
C GLU A 125 -26.03 -10.46 -9.56
N TYR A 126 -25.48 -9.31 -9.95
CA TYR A 126 -26.23 -8.14 -10.41
C TYR A 126 -26.33 -7.97 -11.93
N ARG A 127 -25.81 -8.93 -12.71
CA ARG A 127 -25.73 -8.79 -14.17
C ARG A 127 -27.08 -8.57 -14.82
N ASP A 128 -28.10 -9.32 -14.40
CA ASP A 128 -29.41 -9.31 -15.05
C ASP A 128 -30.15 -8.00 -14.75
N GLU A 129 -30.07 -7.51 -13.52
CA GLU A 129 -30.63 -6.25 -13.06
C GLU A 129 -29.98 -5.05 -13.76
N LEU A 130 -28.65 -5.00 -13.78
CA LEU A 130 -27.89 -3.91 -14.41
C LEU A 130 -28.06 -3.92 -15.93
N SER A 131 -28.28 -5.09 -16.54
CA SER A 131 -28.56 -5.21 -17.97
C SER A 131 -29.99 -4.81 -18.30
N ALA A 132 -30.97 -5.16 -17.46
CA ALA A 132 -32.37 -4.78 -17.64
C ALA A 132 -32.59 -3.25 -17.53
N MET A 133 -31.78 -2.57 -16.71
CA MET A 133 -31.78 -1.11 -16.58
C MET A 133 -30.94 -0.40 -17.66
N ASP A 134 -30.37 -1.13 -18.63
CA ASP A 134 -29.48 -0.62 -19.68
C ASP A 134 -28.33 0.25 -19.14
N VAL A 135 -27.76 -0.13 -17.99
CA VAL A 135 -26.66 0.61 -17.37
C VAL A 135 -25.42 0.46 -18.24
N GLY A 136 -24.87 1.59 -18.71
CA GLY A 136 -23.65 1.62 -19.50
C GLY A 136 -22.39 1.14 -18.75
N PRO A 137 -21.27 0.89 -19.46
CA PRO A 137 -20.07 0.27 -18.88
C PRO A 137 -19.46 1.05 -17.72
N LEU A 138 -19.36 2.38 -17.84
CA LEU A 138 -18.87 3.24 -16.75
C LEU A 138 -19.83 3.22 -15.56
N GLY A 139 -21.14 3.21 -15.81
CA GLY A 139 -22.16 3.12 -14.77
C GLY A 139 -22.03 1.81 -13.98
N ARG A 140 -21.82 0.67 -14.66
CA ARG A 140 -21.59 -0.63 -14.00
C ARG A 140 -20.35 -0.60 -13.11
N ILE A 141 -19.25 -0.03 -13.59
CA ILE A 141 -18.02 0.11 -12.79
C ILE A 141 -18.29 0.94 -11.53
N THR A 142 -18.89 2.12 -11.67
CA THR A 142 -19.14 3.00 -10.52
C THR A 142 -20.12 2.40 -9.53
N THR A 143 -21.19 1.75 -10.01
CA THR A 143 -22.20 1.12 -9.18
C THR A 143 -21.62 -0.05 -8.38
N LEU A 144 -20.88 -0.95 -9.04
CA LEU A 144 -20.29 -2.11 -8.37
C LEU A 144 -19.14 -1.73 -7.43
N LEU A 145 -18.33 -0.72 -7.77
CA LEU A 145 -17.32 -0.19 -6.82
C LEU A 145 -17.97 0.44 -5.58
N TRP A 146 -19.11 1.11 -5.77
CA TRP A 146 -19.86 1.69 -4.65
C TRP A 146 -20.47 0.61 -3.76
N ASP A 147 -21.07 -0.42 -4.36
CA ASP A 147 -21.66 -1.53 -3.64
C ASP A 147 -20.59 -2.36 -2.90
N ALA A 148 -19.49 -2.67 -3.59
CA ALA A 148 -18.35 -3.41 -3.05
C ALA A 148 -17.53 -2.63 -2.00
N ARG A 149 -17.82 -1.36 -1.70
CA ARG A 149 -16.93 -0.47 -0.93
C ARG A 149 -16.43 -1.08 0.39
N PHE A 150 -17.27 -1.85 1.08
CA PHE A 150 -16.92 -2.50 2.35
C PHE A 150 -16.02 -3.73 2.14
N SER A 151 -16.30 -4.52 1.10
CA SER A 151 -15.43 -5.62 0.68
C SER A 151 -14.08 -5.09 0.20
N LEU A 152 -14.06 -3.99 -0.56
CA LEU A 152 -12.86 -3.34 -1.10
C LEU A 152 -11.98 -2.72 -0.01
N LEU A 153 -12.50 -2.41 1.19
CA LEU A 153 -11.66 -2.04 2.33
C LEU A 153 -10.61 -3.13 2.63
N THR A 154 -10.92 -4.40 2.43
CA THR A 154 -9.93 -5.48 2.62
C THR A 154 -8.81 -5.44 1.58
N ALA A 155 -9.12 -5.08 0.34
CA ALA A 155 -8.12 -4.88 -0.69
C ALA A 155 -7.19 -3.70 -0.34
N LEU A 156 -7.75 -2.61 0.17
CA LEU A 156 -6.97 -1.47 0.65
C LEU A 156 -6.11 -1.83 1.86
N LEU A 157 -6.62 -2.63 2.80
CA LEU A 157 -5.87 -3.11 3.95
C LEU A 157 -4.73 -4.06 3.57
N ALA A 158 -4.95 -4.93 2.59
CA ALA A 158 -3.89 -5.77 2.03
C ALA A 158 -2.79 -4.91 1.41
N GLY A 159 -3.16 -3.87 0.65
CA GLY A 159 -2.23 -2.89 0.11
C GLY A 159 -1.46 -2.12 1.19
N PHE A 160 -2.15 -1.68 2.25
CA PHE A 160 -1.52 -1.02 3.39
C PHE A 160 -0.55 -1.96 4.13
N GLY A 161 -0.93 -3.22 4.37
CA GLY A 161 -0.04 -4.22 4.97
C GLY A 161 1.23 -4.41 4.14
N ARG A 162 1.11 -4.47 2.80
CA ARG A 162 2.26 -4.52 1.90
C ARG A 162 3.15 -3.28 2.03
N ALA A 163 2.56 -2.09 2.08
CA ALA A 163 3.26 -0.81 2.22
C ALA A 163 4.02 -0.70 3.55
N ALA A 164 3.35 -1.04 4.66
CA ALA A 164 3.88 -0.96 6.01
C ALA A 164 5.04 -1.93 6.25
N ALA A 165 5.06 -3.06 5.53
CA ALA A 165 6.15 -4.04 5.56
C ALA A 165 7.30 -3.74 4.57
N GLU A 166 7.17 -2.70 3.73
CA GLU A 166 8.13 -2.44 2.67
C GLU A 166 9.42 -1.82 3.23
N VAL A 167 10.55 -2.47 2.93
CA VAL A 167 11.91 -2.01 3.27
C VAL A 167 12.72 -1.77 1.99
N GLY A 168 12.75 -2.76 1.09
CA GLY A 168 13.72 -2.81 -0.01
C GLY A 168 13.55 -1.67 -1.02
N ALA A 169 12.35 -1.49 -1.57
CA ALA A 169 12.09 -0.47 -2.57
C ALA A 169 12.31 0.95 -1.99
N VAL A 170 11.83 1.15 -0.77
CA VAL A 170 11.92 2.44 -0.07
C VAL A 170 13.36 2.77 0.33
N MET A 171 14.17 1.78 0.73
CA MET A 171 15.60 1.97 0.98
C MET A 171 16.34 2.41 -0.28
N ILE A 172 16.09 1.76 -1.42
CA ILE A 172 16.79 2.03 -2.69
C ILE A 172 16.45 3.43 -3.22
N VAL A 173 15.17 3.80 -3.17
CA VAL A 173 14.69 5.06 -3.75
C VAL A 173 14.82 6.24 -2.77
N GLY A 174 14.69 5.99 -1.47
CA GLY A 174 14.65 7.01 -0.40
C GLY A 174 15.97 7.20 0.37
N GLY A 175 16.83 6.19 0.47
CA GLY A 175 18.17 6.31 1.08
C GLY A 175 18.23 6.42 2.62
N ASN A 176 17.09 6.37 3.33
CA ASN A 176 17.01 6.44 4.81
C ASN A 176 17.70 7.69 5.43
N ILE A 177 17.41 8.86 4.88
CA ILE A 177 17.97 10.13 5.31
C ILE A 177 17.27 10.60 6.59
N ASP A 178 18.06 10.92 7.60
CA ASP A 178 17.54 11.37 8.90
C ASP A 178 16.71 12.64 8.77
N GLY A 179 15.58 12.69 9.47
CA GLY A 179 14.64 13.80 9.42
C GLY A 179 13.94 14.04 8.06
N PHE A 180 14.22 13.24 7.02
CA PHE A 180 13.69 13.49 5.67
C PHE A 180 13.03 12.27 5.00
N THR A 181 13.72 11.13 4.89
CA THR A 181 13.19 9.91 4.23
C THR A 181 13.21 8.66 5.12
N ARG A 182 13.59 8.81 6.39
CA ARG A 182 13.66 7.71 7.35
C ARG A 182 12.26 7.23 7.77
N THR A 183 11.91 6.02 7.36
CA THR A 183 10.69 5.31 7.81
C THR A 183 11.02 4.29 8.90
N MET A 184 10.00 3.80 9.60
CA MET A 184 10.13 2.78 10.64
C MET A 184 10.87 1.53 10.12
N THR A 185 10.49 1.00 8.96
CA THR A 185 11.10 -0.20 8.36
C THR A 185 12.58 0.02 8.01
N THR A 186 12.91 1.17 7.44
CA THR A 186 14.30 1.54 7.11
C THR A 186 15.15 1.79 8.36
N ALA A 187 14.57 2.39 9.39
CA ALA A 187 15.23 2.60 10.68
C ALA A 187 15.50 1.27 11.39
N ILE A 188 14.53 0.36 11.43
CA ILE A 188 14.70 -1.00 12.00
C ILE A 188 15.84 -1.73 11.30
N ALA A 189 15.89 -1.71 9.96
CA ALA A 189 16.94 -2.34 9.18
C ALA A 189 18.33 -1.73 9.47
N LEU A 190 18.43 -0.40 9.54
CA LEU A 190 19.68 0.30 9.83
C LEU A 190 20.18 0.01 11.25
N GLU A 191 19.31 0.11 12.26
CA GLU A 191 19.71 -0.10 13.66
C GLU A 191 20.07 -1.56 13.93
N THR A 192 19.40 -2.52 13.27
CA THR A 192 19.80 -3.93 13.28
C THR A 192 21.21 -4.10 12.69
N SER A 193 21.50 -3.45 11.55
CA SER A 193 22.81 -3.53 10.89
C SER A 193 23.95 -2.88 11.71
N LYS A 194 23.62 -1.90 12.56
CA LYS A 194 24.56 -1.30 13.52
C LYS A 194 24.77 -2.13 14.79
N GLY A 195 24.00 -3.21 14.99
CA GLY A 195 24.01 -4.00 16.21
C GLY A 195 23.19 -3.40 17.37
N ASN A 196 22.44 -2.31 17.13
CA ASN A 196 21.57 -1.68 18.12
C ASN A 196 20.20 -2.36 18.16
N LEU A 197 20.19 -3.62 18.61
CA LEU A 197 18.98 -4.43 18.70
C LEU A 197 17.89 -3.85 19.63
N PRO A 198 18.20 -3.23 20.78
CA PRO A 198 17.16 -2.66 21.65
C PRO A 198 16.30 -1.61 20.94
N LEU A 199 16.92 -0.70 20.18
CA LEU A 199 16.19 0.33 19.44
C LEU A 199 15.41 -0.26 18.25
N ALA A 200 16.02 -1.20 17.51
CA ALA A 200 15.35 -1.88 16.40
C ALA A 200 14.10 -2.65 16.87
N LEU A 201 14.18 -3.36 18.00
CA LEU A 201 13.04 -4.06 18.61
C LEU A 201 11.97 -3.08 19.10
N GLY A 202 12.38 -1.96 19.72
CA GLY A 202 11.46 -0.89 20.14
C GLY A 202 10.63 -0.35 18.98
N LEU A 203 11.29 0.05 17.89
CA LEU A 203 10.64 0.53 16.67
C LEU A 203 9.77 -0.57 16.02
N GLY A 204 10.23 -1.82 16.03
CA GLY A 204 9.48 -2.96 15.54
C GLY A 204 8.17 -3.19 16.29
N MET A 205 8.20 -3.14 17.63
CA MET A 205 7.00 -3.26 18.46
C MET A 205 6.00 -2.13 18.19
N VAL A 206 6.48 -0.88 18.07
CA VAL A 206 5.65 0.28 17.72
C VAL A 206 4.98 0.07 16.36
N LEU A 207 5.73 -0.35 15.34
CA LEU A 207 5.20 -0.63 14.01
C LEU A 207 4.11 -1.72 14.05
N VAL A 208 4.36 -2.83 14.75
CA VAL A 208 3.38 -3.92 14.90
C VAL A 208 2.11 -3.43 15.58
N VAL A 209 2.22 -2.69 16.68
CA VAL A 209 1.06 -2.14 17.40
C VAL A 209 0.25 -1.21 16.51
N ILE A 210 0.90 -0.32 15.75
CA ILE A 210 0.23 0.60 14.83
C ILE A 210 -0.48 -0.17 13.72
N VAL A 211 0.18 -1.15 13.10
CA VAL A 211 -0.42 -1.95 12.02
C VAL A 211 -1.63 -2.74 12.54
N LEU A 212 -1.53 -3.35 13.72
CA LEU A 212 -2.64 -4.06 14.35
C LEU A 212 -3.80 -3.12 14.69
N ALA A 213 -3.51 -1.94 15.25
CA ALA A 213 -4.53 -0.95 15.59
C ALA A 213 -5.27 -0.45 14.34
N ILE A 214 -4.56 -0.15 13.25
CA ILE A 214 -5.16 0.28 11.99
C ILE A 214 -6.03 -0.84 11.39
N ASN A 215 -5.53 -2.07 11.35
CA ASN A 215 -6.30 -3.21 10.84
C ASN A 215 -7.55 -3.49 11.68
N ALA A 216 -7.43 -3.46 13.01
CA ALA A 216 -8.56 -3.66 13.92
C ALA A 216 -9.62 -2.55 13.77
N ALA A 217 -9.18 -1.29 13.67
CA ALA A 217 -10.08 -0.15 13.45
C ALA A 217 -10.82 -0.25 12.12
N ALA A 218 -10.11 -0.61 11.04
CA ALA A 218 -10.71 -0.75 9.72
C ALA A 218 -11.66 -1.96 9.63
N TRP A 219 -11.31 -3.08 10.28
CA TRP A 219 -12.21 -4.23 10.39
C TRP A 219 -13.46 -3.89 11.20
N GLY A 220 -13.32 -3.19 12.33
CA GLY A 220 -14.43 -2.70 13.13
C GLY A 220 -15.34 -1.75 12.34
N ALA A 221 -14.76 -0.83 11.58
CA ALA A 221 -15.50 0.09 10.71
C ALA A 221 -16.30 -0.68 9.66
N ARG A 222 -15.69 -1.67 9.01
CA ARG A 222 -16.35 -2.55 8.04
C ARG A 222 -17.57 -3.26 8.65
N VAL A 223 -17.38 -3.96 9.78
CA VAL A 223 -18.47 -4.71 10.45
C VAL A 223 -19.59 -3.79 10.90
N TRP A 224 -19.25 -2.62 11.45
CA TRP A 224 -20.24 -1.63 11.86
C TRP A 224 -21.06 -1.13 10.67
N SER A 225 -20.39 -0.83 9.55
CA SER A 225 -21.04 -0.32 8.35
C SER A 225 -21.88 -1.36 7.60
N GLU A 226 -21.47 -2.64 7.59
CA GLU A 226 -22.27 -3.74 7.02
C GLU A 226 -23.57 -3.95 7.80
N ARG A 227 -23.54 -3.80 9.13
CA ARG A 227 -24.73 -3.91 9.99
C ARG A 227 -25.73 -2.76 9.86
N GLN A 228 -25.29 -1.62 9.30
CA GLN A 228 -26.11 -0.41 9.20
C GLN A 228 -26.63 -0.18 7.77
N ALA A 229 -26.03 -0.85 6.79
CA ALA A 229 -26.40 -0.78 5.38
C ALA A 229 -27.32 -1.93 4.91
N GLY A 230 -27.48 -2.99 5.73
CA GLY A 230 -28.48 -4.04 5.55
C GLY A 230 -29.68 -3.85 6.47
#